data_AF-A0A370B852-F1
#
_entry.id   AF-A0A370B852-F1
#
_cell.length_a   1.000
_cell.length_b   1.000
_cell.length_c   1.000
_cell.angle_alpha   90.00
_cell.angle_beta   90.00
_cell.angle_gamma   90.00
#
_symmetry.space_group_name_H-M   'P 1'
#
loop_
_entity.id
_entity.type
_entity.pdbx_description
1 polymer ?
#
loop_
_entity_poly.entity_id
_entity_poly.type
_entity_poly.pdbx_seq_one_letter_code
_entity_poly.pdbx_strand_id
1 'polypeptide(L)'
;MRTAQTDIQETLAEAATLVGLRAGEGELAEAAGALRAHIEAMLPAAEEHAATLWRGSPEWYRLRSTLDSIQREIASAPPPTALSGHVRVELLRRSCAWLLEHHGPGGAREGS
;
A
#
# COMPACT_ATOMS: atom_id res chain seq x y z
N MET A 1 10.92 14.13 8.84
CA MET A 1 9.86 13.10 8.79
C MET A 1 8.58 13.57 8.09
N ARG A 2 8.23 14.87 8.08
CA ARG A 2 7.09 15.39 7.28
C ARG A 2 7.21 15.16 5.77
N THR A 3 8.43 15.18 5.22
CA THR A 3 8.69 15.03 3.78
C THR A 3 8.30 13.66 3.22
N ALA A 4 8.57 12.56 3.93
CA ALA A 4 8.24 11.21 3.46
C ALA A 4 6.73 10.95 3.47
N GLN A 5 6.02 11.42 4.50
CA GLN A 5 4.56 11.35 4.53
C GLN A 5 3.93 12.13 3.37
N THR A 6 4.43 13.34 3.10
CA THR A 6 3.94 14.18 2.00
C THR A 6 4.18 13.54 0.64
N ASP A 7 5.35 12.94 0.43
CA ASP A 7 5.71 12.23 -0.81
C ASP A 7 4.78 11.02 -1.09
N ILE A 8 4.47 10.23 -0.05
CA ILE A 8 3.52 9.12 -0.18
C ILE A 8 2.10 9.64 -0.50
N GLN A 9 1.67 10.73 0.15
CA GLN A 9 0.36 11.34 -0.10
C GLN A 9 0.23 11.91 -1.51
N GLU A 10 1.30 12.52 -2.03
CA GLU A 10 1.37 13.00 -3.42
C GLU A 10 1.28 11.83 -4.40
N THR A 11 2.06 10.77 -4.19
CA THR A 11 1.99 9.53 -4.99
C THR A 11 0.58 8.92 -4.99
N LEU A 12 -0.11 8.92 -3.85
CA LEU A 12 -1.49 8.43 -3.73
C LEU A 12 -2.49 9.29 -4.54
N ALA A 13 -2.31 10.61 -4.55
CA ALA A 13 -3.16 11.54 -5.28
C ALA A 13 -2.94 11.45 -6.80
N GLU A 14 -1.68 11.32 -7.24
CA GLU A 14 -1.32 11.08 -8.63
C GLU A 14 -1.90 9.76 -9.14
N ALA A 15 -1.72 8.68 -8.39
CA ALA A 15 -2.30 7.37 -8.73
C ALA A 15 -3.84 7.42 -8.82
N ALA A 16 -4.51 8.14 -7.92
CA ALA A 16 -5.97 8.32 -7.97
C ALA A 16 -6.39 9.04 -9.26
N THR A 17 -5.62 10.05 -9.67
CA THR A 17 -5.87 10.80 -10.91
C THR A 17 -5.70 9.90 -12.14
N LEU A 18 -4.63 9.10 -12.18
CA LEU A 18 -4.36 8.17 -13.29
C LEU A 18 -5.41 7.06 -13.41
N VAL A 19 -5.95 6.58 -12.29
CA VAL A 19 -7.06 5.61 -12.30
C VAL A 19 -8.37 6.23 -12.81
N GLY A 20 -8.60 7.51 -12.54
CA GLY A 20 -9.78 8.24 -13.02
C GLY A 20 -9.72 8.61 -14.51
N LEU A 21 -8.54 8.58 -15.13
CA LEU A 21 -8.29 8.88 -16.53
C LEU A 21 -8.03 7.61 -17.34
N ARG A 22 -8.08 7.69 -18.67
CA ARG A 22 -7.55 6.65 -19.56
C ARG A 22 -6.03 6.78 -19.69
N ALA A 23 -5.32 6.59 -18.58
CA ALA A 23 -3.85 6.62 -18.55
C ALA A 23 -3.25 5.50 -19.42
N GLY A 24 -2.07 5.77 -19.98
CA GLY A 24 -1.31 4.80 -20.76
C GLY A 24 -0.66 3.72 -19.88
N GLU A 25 -0.28 2.60 -20.50
CA GLU A 25 0.34 1.47 -19.77
C GLU A 25 1.64 1.85 -19.05
N GLY A 26 2.43 2.77 -19.63
CA GLY A 26 3.65 3.29 -19.01
C GLY A 26 3.39 4.09 -17.73
N GLU A 27 2.44 5.02 -17.77
CA GLU A 27 2.05 5.83 -16.61
C GLU A 27 1.50 4.95 -15.47
N LEU A 28 0.71 3.93 -15.82
CA LEU A 28 0.19 2.95 -14.85
C LEU A 28 1.32 2.10 -14.25
N ALA A 29 2.32 1.71 -15.05
CA ALA A 29 3.47 0.95 -14.57
C ALA A 29 4.35 1.78 -13.62
N GLU A 30 4.59 3.05 -13.94
CA GLU A 30 5.33 3.98 -13.07
C GLU A 30 4.60 4.21 -11.75
N ALA A 31 3.31 4.52 -11.78
CA ALA A 31 2.49 4.69 -10.59
C ALA A 31 2.46 3.42 -9.73
N ALA A 32 2.32 2.24 -10.35
CA ALA A 32 2.37 0.97 -9.64
C ALA A 32 3.75 0.72 -9.00
N GLY A 33 4.84 1.08 -9.68
CA GLY A 33 6.20 0.98 -9.16
C GLY A 33 6.44 1.88 -7.95
N ALA A 34 6.02 3.15 -8.02
CA ALA A 34 6.12 4.10 -6.91
C ALA A 34 5.31 3.63 -5.69
N LEU A 35 4.05 3.23 -5.89
CA LEU A 35 3.21 2.70 -4.81
C LEU A 35 3.81 1.45 -4.18
N ARG A 36 4.37 0.55 -4.99
CA ARG A 36 5.03 -0.65 -4.50
C ARG A 36 6.24 -0.32 -3.62
N ALA A 37 7.09 0.62 -4.04
CA ALA A 37 8.25 1.04 -3.25
C ALA A 37 7.84 1.60 -1.88
N HIS A 38 6.77 2.41 -1.84
CA HIS A 38 6.23 2.93 -0.58
C HIS A 38 5.65 1.83 0.33
N ILE A 39 4.94 0.86 -0.25
CA ILE A 39 4.44 -0.30 0.50
C ILE A 39 5.60 -1.12 1.08
N GLU A 40 6.62 -1.43 0.27
CA GLU A 40 7.80 -2.19 0.70
C GLU A 40 8.55 -1.48 1.84
N ALA A 41 8.60 -0.15 1.83
CA ALA A 41 9.20 0.64 2.92
C ALA A 41 8.38 0.61 4.22
N MET A 42 7.05 0.47 4.15
CA MET A 42 6.16 0.47 5.33
C MET A 42 5.90 -0.94 5.89
N LEU A 43 6.03 -1.99 5.07
CA LEU A 43 5.77 -3.37 5.48
C LEU A 43 6.52 -3.82 6.75
N PRO A 44 7.81 -3.50 6.94
CA PRO A 44 8.54 -3.89 8.15
C PRO A 44 7.88 -3.38 9.44
N ALA A 45 7.44 -2.13 9.48
CA ALA A 45 6.79 -1.55 10.65
C ALA A 45 5.44 -2.22 10.95
N ALA A 46 4.69 -2.61 9.91
CA ALA A 46 3.44 -3.33 10.07
C ALA A 46 3.65 -4.77 10.56
N GLU A 47 4.71 -5.45 10.08
CA GLU A 47 5.12 -6.77 10.56
C GLU A 47 5.59 -6.74 12.02
N GLU A 48 6.33 -5.69 12.42
CA GLU A 48 6.71 -5.46 13.82
C GLU A 48 5.49 -5.29 14.72
N HIS A 49 4.51 -4.49 14.30
CA HIS A 49 3.24 -4.37 15.02
C HIS A 49 2.55 -5.73 15.14
N ALA A 50 2.44 -6.49 14.05
CA ALA A 50 1.84 -7.83 14.09
C ALA A 50 2.57 -8.78 15.04
N ALA A 51 3.89 -8.63 15.21
CA ALA A 51 4.68 -9.41 16.15
C ALA A 51 4.40 -9.07 17.63
N THR A 52 3.92 -7.85 17.93
CA THR A 52 3.52 -7.45 19.28
C THR A 52 2.14 -7.95 19.70
N LEU A 53 1.28 -8.31 18.75
CA LEU A 53 -0.06 -8.81 19.03
C LEU A 53 -0.02 -10.28 19.49
N TRP A 54 -0.94 -10.66 20.38
CA TRP A 54 -1.05 -12.03 20.83
C TRP A 54 -1.49 -12.95 19.68
N ARG A 55 -0.67 -13.96 19.40
CA ARG A 55 -0.95 -14.99 18.38
C ARG A 55 -2.17 -15.80 18.79
N GLY A 56 -3.24 -15.69 18.02
CA GLY A 56 -4.54 -16.29 18.32
C GLY A 56 -5.65 -15.26 18.57
N SER A 57 -5.30 -13.98 18.78
CA SER A 57 -6.30 -12.91 18.86
C SER A 57 -6.93 -12.61 17.50
N PRO A 58 -8.20 -12.16 17.46
CA PRO A 58 -8.85 -11.71 16.23
C PRO A 58 -8.08 -10.58 15.53
N GLU A 59 -7.48 -9.66 16.30
CA GLU A 59 -6.66 -8.56 15.78
C GLU A 59 -5.42 -9.07 15.05
N TRP A 60 -4.70 -10.03 15.64
CA TRP A 60 -3.56 -10.66 15.01
C TRP A 60 -3.93 -11.34 13.69
N TYR A 61 -5.03 -12.10 13.65
CA TYR A 61 -5.49 -12.75 12.42
C TYR A 61 -5.89 -11.76 11.33
N ARG A 62 -6.60 -10.69 11.68
CA ARG A 62 -6.99 -9.63 10.73
C ARG A 62 -5.74 -8.96 10.14
N LEU A 63 -4.83 -8.51 11.00
CA LEU A 63 -3.61 -7.85 10.55
C LEU A 63 -2.75 -8.77 9.68
N ARG A 64 -2.52 -10.02 10.12
CA ARG A 64 -1.76 -11.01 9.34
C ARG A 64 -2.38 -11.26 7.97
N SER A 65 -3.70 -11.46 7.89
CA SER A 65 -4.40 -11.68 6.63
C SER A 65 -4.27 -10.49 5.67
N THR A 66 -4.38 -9.27 6.20
CA THR A 66 -4.16 -8.04 5.42
C THR A 66 -2.73 -7.98 4.90
N LEU A 67 -1.72 -8.19 5.74
CA LEU A 67 -0.32 -8.16 5.33
C LEU A 67 0.00 -9.23 4.29
N ASP A 68 -0.53 -10.44 4.44
CA ASP A 68 -0.37 -11.51 3.46
C ASP A 68 -1.02 -11.15 2.11
N SER A 69 -2.17 -10.46 2.12
CA SER A 69 -2.80 -9.95 0.89
C SER A 69 -1.92 -8.91 0.21
N ILE A 70 -1.43 -7.93 0.96
CA ILE A 70 -0.56 -6.86 0.45
C ILE A 70 0.73 -7.45 -0.13
N GLN A 71 1.35 -8.43 0.54
CA GLN A 71 2.56 -9.11 0.05
C GLN A 71 2.30 -9.86 -1.26
N ARG A 72 1.18 -10.60 -1.36
CA ARG A 72 0.78 -11.27 -2.61
C ARG A 72 0.51 -10.27 -3.72
N GLU A 73 -0.15 -9.17 -3.38
CA GLU A 73 -0.36 -8.06 -4.31
C GLU A 73 0.99 -7.59 -4.83
N ILE A 74 1.91 -7.06 -4.01
CA ILE A 74 3.18 -6.50 -4.52
C ILE A 74 4.05 -7.51 -5.28
N ALA A 75 3.98 -8.80 -4.95
CA ALA A 75 4.71 -9.87 -5.64
C ALA A 75 4.13 -10.27 -7.00
N SER A 76 2.88 -9.87 -7.30
CA SER A 76 2.21 -10.24 -8.55
C SER A 76 2.92 -9.68 -9.78
N ALA A 77 2.92 -10.47 -10.86
CA ALA A 77 3.50 -10.09 -12.14
C ALA A 77 2.83 -8.83 -12.73
N PRO A 78 3.55 -8.08 -13.60
CA PRO A 78 2.97 -6.93 -14.30
C PRO A 78 1.68 -7.31 -15.06
N PRO A 79 0.65 -6.45 -15.02
CA PRO A 79 -0.61 -6.72 -15.70
C PRO A 79 -0.43 -6.73 -17.22
N PRO A 80 -1.11 -7.64 -17.96
CA PRO A 80 -0.93 -7.79 -19.41
C PRO A 80 -1.66 -6.74 -20.25
N THR A 81 -2.48 -5.88 -19.64
CA THR A 81 -3.31 -4.88 -20.34
C THR A 81 -3.47 -3.59 -19.53
N ALA A 82 -3.70 -2.47 -20.20
CA ALA A 82 -4.07 -1.20 -19.54
C ALA A 82 -5.22 -1.33 -18.52
N LEU A 83 -6.28 -2.09 -18.84
CA LEU A 83 -7.40 -2.29 -17.91
C LEU A 83 -6.96 -3.01 -16.63
N SER A 84 -6.17 -4.08 -16.77
CA SER A 84 -5.62 -4.76 -15.59
C SER A 84 -4.57 -3.92 -14.87
N GLY A 85 -3.90 -3.00 -15.57
CA GLY A 85 -3.06 -1.92 -15.03
C GLY A 85 -3.83 -0.98 -14.10
N HIS A 86 -5.00 -0.49 -14.51
CA HIS A 86 -5.83 0.36 -13.65
C HIS A 86 -6.26 -0.34 -12.36
N VAL A 87 -6.72 -1.60 -12.48
CA VAL A 87 -7.10 -2.41 -11.31
C VAL A 87 -5.90 -2.59 -10.39
N ARG A 88 -4.73 -2.86 -10.96
CA ARG A 88 -3.48 -3.03 -10.21
C ARG A 88 -3.11 -1.77 -9.44
N VAL A 89 -3.13 -0.61 -10.08
CA VAL A 89 -2.82 0.68 -9.44
C VAL A 89 -3.82 0.96 -8.33
N GLU A 90 -5.11 0.73 -8.54
CA GLU A 90 -6.13 0.97 -7.50
C GLU A 90 -5.97 0.06 -6.27
N LEU A 91 -5.62 -1.23 -6.48
CA LEU A 91 -5.33 -2.14 -5.37
C LEU A 91 -4.11 -1.68 -4.58
N LEU A 92 -2.99 -1.40 -5.25
CA LEU A 92 -1.78 -0.90 -4.61
C LEU A 92 -2.04 0.44 -3.90
N ARG A 93 -2.84 1.34 -4.48
CA ARG A 93 -3.19 2.62 -3.88
C ARG A 93 -3.96 2.43 -2.57
N ARG A 94 -4.92 1.52 -2.52
CA ARG A 94 -5.68 1.20 -1.30
C ARG A 94 -4.78 0.58 -0.23
N SER A 95 -3.95 -0.38 -0.61
CA SER A 95 -3.01 -1.04 0.29
C SER A 95 -1.99 -0.05 0.87
N CYS A 96 -1.46 0.85 0.04
CA CYS A 96 -0.56 1.93 0.45
C CYS A 96 -1.26 2.94 1.38
N ALA A 97 -2.48 3.37 1.06
CA ALA A 97 -3.25 4.29 1.90
C ALA A 97 -3.56 3.69 3.28
N TRP A 98 -3.94 2.41 3.32
CA TRP A 98 -4.20 1.70 4.56
C TRP A 98 -2.94 1.58 5.43
N LEU A 99 -1.79 1.22 4.83
CA LEU A 99 -0.50 1.18 5.53
C LEU A 99 -0.09 2.56 6.03
N LEU A 100 -0.30 3.61 5.25
CA LEU A 100 0.03 4.97 5.65
C LEU A 100 -0.79 5.44 6.86
N GLU A 101 -2.07 5.09 6.89
CA GLU A 101 -2.98 5.43 8.00
C GLU A 101 -2.59 4.72 9.31
N HIS A 102 -2.16 3.46 9.23
CA HIS A 102 -1.93 2.60 10.42
C HIS A 102 -0.45 2.49 10.82
N HIS A 103 0.46 2.70 9.89
CA HIS A 103 1.90 2.43 10.03
C HIS A 103 2.78 3.48 9.35
N GLY A 104 2.20 4.59 8.88
CA GLY A 104 2.96 5.68 8.27
C GLY A 104 3.94 6.36 9.24
N PRO A 105 4.95 7.08 8.72
CA PRO A 105 5.93 7.84 9.51
C PRO A 105 5.27 9.03 10.24
N GLY A 106 4.59 8.73 11.35
CA GLY A 106 3.79 9.66 12.15
C GLY A 106 2.56 9.02 12.82
N GLY A 107 2.22 7.77 12.46
CA GLY A 107 1.04 7.05 12.92
C GLY A 107 1.29 6.10 14.09
N ALA A 108 1.89 6.55 15.18
CA ALA A 108 1.64 5.93 16.47
C ALA A 108 0.32 6.50 17.00
N ARG A 109 -0.82 6.03 16.48
CA ARG A 109 -2.10 6.30 17.13
C ARG A 109 -2.29 5.27 18.23
N GLU A 110 -2.31 5.81 19.44
CA GLU A 110 -2.44 5.14 20.73
C GLU A 110 -3.60 4.15 20.76
N GLY A 111 -3.36 3.01 21.40
CA GLY A 111 -4.38 2.01 21.68
C GLY A 111 -5.56 2.62 22.46
N SER A 112 -6.76 2.12 22.15
CA SER A 112 -7.94 2.21 23.01
C SER A 112 -8.49 0.82 23.22
#